data_AF-A0A0B7A6M4-F1
#
_entry.id   AF-A0A0B7A6M4-F1
#
_cell.length_a   1.000
_cell.length_b   1.000
_cell.length_c   1.000
_cell.angle_alpha   90.00
_cell.angle_beta   90.00
_cell.angle_gamma   90.00
#
_symmetry.space_group_name_H-M   'P 1'
#
loop_
_entity.id
_entity.type
_entity.pdbx_description
1 polymer ?
#
loop_
_entity_poly.entity_id
_entity_poly.type
_entity_poly.pdbx_seq_one_letter_code
_entity_poly.pdbx_strand_id
1 'polypeptide(L)'
;VQSIEQRVESLIDSVFENSLIGAAFSSILIKRPRLTLQDKCVETIKEFWTTLSTEPKETRDLALRLLVQHLHKQWNHARVDALCAALDGLIENTLVEAKAVCDALLSCDKLSVDEELHWVASFKLVHKIIG
;
A
#
# COMPACT_ATOMS: atom_id res chain seq x y z
N VAL A 1 -15.98 18.53 -2.27
CA VAL A 1 -15.47 17.45 -1.38
C VAL A 1 -14.87 16.39 -2.30
N GLN A 2 -13.59 16.08 -2.13
CA GLN A 2 -12.89 15.10 -2.99
C GLN A 2 -13.37 13.68 -2.62
N SER A 3 -13.66 12.83 -3.62
CA SER A 3 -14.04 11.43 -3.37
C SER A 3 -12.89 10.67 -2.70
N ILE A 4 -13.19 9.64 -1.92
CA ILE A 4 -12.16 8.77 -1.32
C ILE A 4 -11.32 8.09 -2.41
N GLU A 5 -11.91 7.77 -3.55
CA GLU A 5 -11.23 7.22 -4.72
C GLU A 5 -10.14 8.17 -5.22
N GLN A 6 -10.48 9.44 -5.41
CA GLN A 6 -9.54 10.47 -5.86
C GLN A 6 -8.45 10.74 -4.83
N ARG A 7 -8.76 10.63 -3.53
CA ARG A 7 -7.78 10.78 -2.45
C ARG A 7 -6.78 9.62 -2.43
N VAL A 8 -7.25 8.38 -2.58
CA VAL A 8 -6.39 7.19 -2.65
C VAL A 8 -5.54 7.22 -3.92
N GLU A 9 -6.10 7.59 -5.07
CA GLU A 9 -5.36 7.72 -6.32
C GLU A 9 -4.24 8.78 -6.21
N SER A 10 -4.59 9.98 -5.72
CA SER A 10 -3.61 11.05 -5.50
C SER A 10 -2.52 10.65 -4.50
N LEU A 11 -2.88 9.88 -3.47
CA LEU A 11 -1.92 9.35 -2.49
C LEU A 11 -0.91 8.43 -3.17
N ILE A 12 -1.39 7.45 -3.92
CA ILE A 12 -0.56 6.47 -4.63
C ILE A 12 0.36 7.16 -5.64
N ASP A 13 -0.17 8.10 -6.43
CA ASP A 13 0.62 8.88 -7.38
C ASP A 13 1.68 9.71 -6.67
N SER A 14 1.34 10.38 -5.57
CA SER A 14 2.31 11.18 -4.80
C SER A 14 3.44 10.31 -4.21
N VAL A 15 3.16 9.08 -3.78
CA VAL A 15 4.19 8.16 -3.27
C VAL A 15 5.15 7.76 -4.40
N PHE A 16 4.60 7.42 -5.57
CA PHE A 16 5.38 6.84 -6.66
C PHE A 16 5.99 7.84 -7.64
N GLU A 17 5.40 9.01 -7.89
CA GLU A 17 6.02 10.08 -8.68
C GLU A 17 7.25 10.66 -7.98
N ASN A 18 7.14 10.88 -6.67
CA ASN A 18 8.28 11.32 -5.86
C ASN A 18 9.40 10.26 -5.79
N SER A 19 9.07 8.98 -6.01
CA SER A 19 10.05 7.89 -6.04
C SER A 19 10.86 7.84 -7.34
N LEU A 20 10.27 8.25 -8.47
CA LEU A 20 10.98 8.31 -9.76
C LEU A 20 12.11 9.36 -9.73
N ILE A 21 11.86 10.49 -9.07
CA ILE A 21 12.88 11.53 -8.87
C ILE A 21 13.93 11.05 -7.85
N GLY A 22 13.53 10.41 -6.75
CA GLY A 22 14.48 9.89 -5.74
C GLY A 22 15.41 8.79 -6.24
N ALA A 23 14.93 7.89 -7.12
CA ALA A 23 15.70 6.78 -7.66
C ALA A 23 16.79 7.24 -8.64
N ALA A 24 16.52 8.24 -9.49
CA ALA A 24 17.49 8.80 -10.44
C ALA A 24 18.67 9.52 -9.77
N PHE A 25 18.48 10.04 -8.55
CA PHE A 25 19.52 10.71 -7.76
C PHE A 25 20.02 9.87 -6.57
N SER A 26 19.64 8.59 -6.49
CA SER A 26 20.02 7.68 -5.41
C SER A 26 21.54 7.43 -5.36
N SER A 27 22.20 7.42 -6.52
CA SER A 27 23.65 7.20 -6.68
C SER A 27 24.53 8.41 -6.32
N ILE A 28 24.00 9.64 -6.24
CA ILE A 28 24.81 10.87 -6.05
C ILE A 28 24.83 11.39 -4.61
N LEU A 29 23.91 10.96 -3.75
CA LEU A 29 23.69 11.57 -2.43
C LEU A 29 23.88 10.54 -1.32
N ILE A 30 25.10 10.03 -1.27
CA ILE A 30 25.70 9.26 -0.18
C ILE A 30 26.02 10.26 0.95
N LYS A 31 25.03 10.61 1.80
CA LYS A 31 25.29 11.26 3.13
C LYS A 31 24.09 11.47 4.05
N ARG A 32 22.90 10.92 3.75
CA ARG A 32 21.81 10.75 4.73
C ARG A 32 21.30 9.31 4.58
N PRO A 33 20.98 8.57 5.66
CA PRO A 33 20.32 7.28 5.52
C PRO A 33 18.95 7.58 4.89
N ARG A 34 18.87 7.42 3.57
CA ARG A 34 17.70 7.81 2.79
C ARG A 34 16.62 6.78 3.05
N LEU A 35 15.52 7.22 3.65
CA LEU A 35 14.26 6.47 3.74
C LEU A 35 14.02 5.75 2.41
N THR A 36 13.86 4.43 2.48
CA THR A 36 13.61 3.61 1.31
C THR A 36 12.23 3.94 0.73
N LEU A 37 11.96 3.51 -0.52
CA LEU A 37 10.61 3.61 -1.10
C LEU A 37 9.56 2.98 -0.17
N GLN A 38 9.91 1.85 0.44
CA GLN A 38 9.09 1.13 1.39
C GLN A 38 8.79 2.00 2.62
N ASP A 39 9.81 2.55 3.27
CA ASP A 39 9.63 3.39 4.47
C ASP A 39 8.71 4.58 4.16
N LYS A 40 8.98 5.28 3.05
CA LYS A 40 8.16 6.42 2.63
C LYS A 40 6.71 6.02 2.35
N CYS A 41 6.51 4.87 1.71
CA CYS A 41 5.17 4.35 1.40
C CYS A 41 4.40 4.02 2.69
N VAL A 42 5.06 3.33 3.63
CA VAL A 42 4.50 2.99 4.94
C VAL A 42 4.10 4.26 5.71
N GLU A 43 5.00 5.23 5.83
CA GLU A 43 4.72 6.49 6.53
C GLU A 43 3.56 7.26 5.88
N THR A 44 3.58 7.41 4.55
CA THR A 44 2.57 8.18 3.83
C THR A 44 1.18 7.53 3.91
N ILE A 45 1.10 6.20 3.78
CA ILE A 45 -0.17 5.47 3.92
C ILE A 45 -0.65 5.48 5.36
N LYS A 46 0.25 5.37 6.33
CA LYS A 46 -0.09 5.49 7.75
C LYS A 46 -0.67 6.86 8.07
N GLU A 47 -0.01 7.94 7.65
CA GLU A 47 -0.51 9.32 7.80
C GLU A 47 -1.88 9.47 7.16
N PHE A 48 -2.05 9.03 5.92
CA PHE A 48 -3.36 9.03 5.25
C PHE A 48 -4.42 8.28 6.07
N TRP A 49 -4.10 7.09 6.58
CA TRP A 49 -5.02 6.32 7.40
C TRP A 49 -5.42 7.04 8.69
N THR A 50 -4.48 7.74 9.34
CA THR A 50 -4.80 8.57 10.50
C THR A 50 -5.82 9.66 10.18
N THR A 51 -5.77 10.25 8.98
CA THR A 51 -6.77 11.23 8.54
C THR A 51 -8.16 10.63 8.35
N LEU A 52 -8.25 9.31 8.09
CA LEU A 52 -9.51 8.59 7.94
C LEU A 52 -10.10 8.11 9.27
N SER A 53 -9.41 8.28 10.39
CA SER A 53 -9.86 7.75 11.70
C SER A 53 -11.21 8.33 12.16
N THR A 54 -11.56 9.53 11.69
CA THR A 54 -12.84 10.20 11.98
C THR A 54 -13.94 9.84 10.98
N GLU A 55 -13.62 9.10 9.92
CA GLU A 55 -14.57 8.75 8.86
C GLU A 55 -15.33 7.44 9.16
N PRO A 56 -16.53 7.28 8.56
CA PRO A 56 -17.31 6.05 8.70
C PRO A 56 -16.51 4.81 8.32
N LYS A 57 -16.85 3.66 8.95
CA LYS A 57 -16.21 2.37 8.64
C LYS A 57 -16.31 2.03 7.15
N GLU A 58 -17.44 2.31 6.52
CA GLU A 58 -17.64 2.06 5.09
C GLU A 58 -16.62 2.80 4.21
N THR A 59 -16.28 4.04 4.54
CA THR A 59 -15.28 4.81 3.78
C THR A 59 -13.87 4.23 3.99
N ARG A 60 -13.56 3.78 5.20
CA ARG A 60 -12.28 3.11 5.50
C ARG A 60 -12.16 1.77 4.78
N ASP A 61 -13.23 0.98 4.76
CA ASP A 61 -13.28 -0.31 4.05
C ASP A 61 -13.17 -0.11 2.53
N LEU A 62 -13.79 0.96 2.00
CA LEU A 62 -13.61 1.35 0.59
C LEU A 62 -12.17 1.79 0.31
N ALA A 63 -11.56 2.62 1.16
CA ALA A 63 -10.17 3.03 1.02
C ALA A 63 -9.20 1.84 1.03
N LEU A 64 -9.43 0.84 1.91
CA LEU A 64 -8.65 -0.39 1.96
C LEU A 64 -8.74 -1.17 0.64
N ARG A 65 -9.96 -1.38 0.14
CA ARG A 65 -10.19 -2.09 -1.13
C ARG A 65 -9.52 -1.37 -2.29
N LEU A 66 -9.57 -0.03 -2.32
CA LEU A 66 -8.91 0.76 -3.35
C LEU A 66 -7.37 0.61 -3.28
N LEU A 67 -6.77 0.66 -2.08
CA LEU A 67 -5.32 0.41 -1.92
C LEU A 67 -4.92 -0.97 -2.46
N VAL A 68 -5.69 -2.01 -2.13
CA VAL A 68 -5.47 -3.36 -2.64
C VAL A 68 -5.65 -3.42 -4.17
N GLN A 69 -6.65 -2.75 -4.73
CA GLN A 69 -6.81 -2.66 -6.18
C GLN A 69 -5.62 -1.94 -6.83
N HIS A 70 -5.04 -0.93 -6.19
CA HIS A 70 -3.84 -0.24 -6.68
C HIS A 70 -2.59 -1.12 -6.58
N LEU A 71 -2.47 -1.99 -5.58
CA LEU A 71 -1.43 -3.02 -5.51
C LEU A 71 -1.47 -3.92 -6.75
N HIS A 72 -2.65 -4.44 -7.11
CA HIS A 72 -2.85 -5.29 -8.30
C HIS A 72 -2.76 -4.53 -9.64
N LYS A 73 -2.56 -3.21 -9.63
CA LYS A 73 -2.27 -2.40 -10.83
C LYS A 73 -0.77 -2.13 -10.98
N GLN A 74 0.06 -2.44 -9.98
CA GLN A 74 1.49 -2.16 -10.05
C GLN A 74 2.22 -3.20 -10.89
N TRP A 75 3.16 -2.75 -11.70
CA TRP A 75 3.96 -3.56 -12.62
C TRP A 75 5.41 -3.71 -12.13
N ASN A 76 5.74 -3.06 -11.00
CA ASN A 76 7.06 -3.03 -10.43
C ASN A 76 7.06 -3.74 -9.07
N HIS A 77 7.89 -4.77 -8.93
CA HIS A 77 8.06 -5.53 -7.69
C HIS A 77 8.30 -4.65 -6.47
N ALA A 78 9.19 -3.65 -6.55
CA ALA A 78 9.49 -2.76 -5.44
C ALA A 78 8.28 -1.92 -5.01
N ARG A 79 7.37 -1.60 -5.93
CA ARG A 79 6.12 -0.88 -5.60
C ARG A 79 5.09 -1.81 -4.95
N VAL A 80 5.00 -3.04 -5.44
CA VAL A 80 4.16 -4.09 -4.83
C VAL A 80 4.64 -4.37 -3.41
N ASP A 81 5.94 -4.59 -3.21
CA ASP A 81 6.54 -4.82 -1.90
C ASP A 81 6.32 -3.63 -0.95
N ALA A 82 6.46 -2.40 -1.44
CA ALA A 82 6.19 -1.20 -0.65
C ALA A 82 4.72 -1.10 -0.21
N LEU A 83 3.76 -1.44 -1.08
CA LEU A 83 2.34 -1.48 -0.73
C LEU A 83 2.02 -2.62 0.24
N CYS A 84 2.59 -3.80 0.04
CA CYS A 84 2.47 -4.91 0.98
C CYS A 84 2.98 -4.53 2.36
N ALA A 85 4.15 -3.88 2.44
CA ALA A 85 4.72 -3.41 3.69
C ALA A 85 3.86 -2.31 4.34
N ALA A 86 3.24 -1.43 3.55
CA ALA A 86 2.32 -0.43 4.07
C ALA A 86 1.06 -1.07 4.67
N LEU A 87 0.47 -2.06 4.00
CA LEU A 87 -0.67 -2.81 4.53
C LEU A 87 -0.32 -3.55 5.82
N ASP A 88 0.83 -4.20 5.85
CA ASP A 88 1.38 -4.86 7.03
C ASP A 88 1.61 -3.88 8.18
N GLY A 89 2.20 -2.71 7.89
CA GLY A 89 2.39 -1.63 8.84
C GLY A 89 1.08 -1.08 9.42
N LEU A 90 -0.02 -1.04 8.66
CA LEU A 90 -1.33 -0.67 9.20
C LEU A 90 -1.84 -1.69 10.24
N ILE A 91 -1.56 -2.98 10.04
CA ILE A 91 -1.91 -4.05 10.98
C ILE A 91 -1.04 -3.96 12.23
N GLU A 92 0.28 -3.85 12.06
CA GLU A 92 1.24 -3.75 13.18
C GLU A 92 0.95 -2.54 14.09
N ASN A 93 0.43 -1.45 13.52
CA ASN A 93 0.03 -0.26 14.27
C ASN A 93 -1.43 -0.30 14.76
N THR A 94 -2.13 -1.43 14.64
CA THR A 94 -3.54 -1.62 15.05
C THR A 94 -4.54 -0.65 14.41
N LEU A 95 -4.19 -0.08 13.26
CA LEU A 95 -5.03 0.86 12.51
C LEU A 95 -6.09 0.15 11.66
N VAL A 96 -5.81 -1.10 11.29
CA VAL A 96 -6.68 -1.98 10.52
C VAL A 96 -6.61 -3.40 11.09
N GLU A 97 -7.75 -4.09 11.12
CA GLU A 97 -7.79 -5.50 11.50
C GLU A 97 -7.14 -6.37 10.42
N ALA A 98 -6.29 -7.31 10.84
CA ALA A 98 -5.68 -8.33 9.98
C ALA A 98 -6.69 -9.02 9.05
N LYS A 99 -7.87 -9.35 9.59
CA LYS A 99 -8.98 -9.96 8.85
C LYS A 99 -9.44 -9.07 7.70
N ALA A 100 -9.62 -7.77 7.93
CA ALA A 100 -10.09 -6.85 6.90
C ALA A 100 -9.09 -6.73 5.73
N VAL A 101 -7.78 -6.76 6.02
CA VAL A 101 -6.73 -6.76 5.00
C VAL A 101 -6.76 -8.06 4.19
N CYS A 102 -6.87 -9.22 4.87
CA CYS A 102 -6.97 -10.52 4.20
C CYS A 102 -8.22 -10.61 3.32
N ASP A 103 -9.38 -10.20 3.86
CA ASP A 103 -10.65 -10.19 3.12
C ASP A 103 -10.54 -9.29 1.88
N ALA A 104 -9.91 -8.11 2.00
CA ALA A 104 -9.70 -7.20 0.85
C ALA A 104 -8.74 -7.77 -0.21
N LEU A 105 -7.65 -8.42 0.21
CA LEU A 105 -6.70 -9.08 -0.70
C LEU A 105 -7.35 -10.23 -1.47
N LEU A 106 -8.01 -11.13 -0.74
CA LEU A 106 -8.56 -12.38 -1.29
C LEU A 106 -9.85 -12.16 -2.10
N SER A 107 -10.59 -11.07 -1.85
CA SER A 107 -11.78 -10.70 -2.62
C SER A 107 -11.49 -9.77 -3.79
N CYS A 108 -10.22 -9.45 -4.07
CA CYS A 108 -9.89 -8.58 -5.19
C CYS A 108 -10.11 -9.30 -6.53
N ASP A 109 -10.99 -8.77 -7.39
CA ASP A 109 -11.28 -9.35 -8.71
C ASP A 109 -10.06 -9.48 -9.64
N LYS A 110 -8.97 -8.77 -9.32
CA LYS A 110 -7.71 -8.78 -10.08
C LYS A 110 -6.70 -9.80 -9.59
N LEU A 111 -6.98 -10.48 -8.47
CA LEU A 111 -6.12 -11.53 -7.95
C LEU A 111 -6.27 -12.77 -8.85
N SER A 112 -5.31 -12.98 -9.75
CA SER A 112 -5.25 -14.14 -10.65
C SER A 112 -3.93 -14.88 -10.50
N VAL A 113 -3.96 -16.20 -10.68
CA VAL A 113 -2.76 -17.05 -10.73
C VAL A 113 -1.89 -16.68 -11.93
N ASP A 114 -2.48 -16.17 -13.01
CA ASP A 114 -1.74 -15.72 -14.21
C ASP A 114 -0.86 -14.49 -13.91
N GLU A 115 -1.23 -13.69 -12.91
CA GLU A 115 -0.47 -12.53 -12.44
C GLU A 115 0.42 -12.94 -11.26
N GLU A 116 1.46 -13.72 -11.54
CA GLU A 116 2.32 -14.36 -10.53
C GLU A 116 2.86 -13.36 -9.49
N LEU A 117 3.24 -12.15 -9.92
CA LEU A 117 3.74 -11.10 -9.03
C LEU A 117 2.74 -10.77 -7.91
N HIS A 118 1.50 -10.44 -8.28
CA HIS A 118 0.48 -10.05 -7.31
C HIS A 118 -0.04 -11.24 -6.52
N TRP A 119 -0.14 -12.41 -7.17
CA TRP A 119 -0.51 -13.66 -6.53
C TRP A 119 0.45 -13.98 -5.39
N VAL A 120 1.75 -14.09 -5.70
CA VAL A 120 2.78 -14.42 -4.72
C VAL A 120 2.85 -13.36 -3.62
N ALA A 121 2.80 -12.07 -3.95
CA ALA A 121 2.85 -11.00 -2.96
C ALA A 121 1.65 -11.06 -2.00
N SER A 122 0.43 -11.25 -2.52
CA SER A 122 -0.79 -11.32 -1.72
C SER A 122 -0.78 -12.53 -0.79
N PHE A 123 -0.42 -13.71 -1.29
CA PHE A 123 -0.36 -14.92 -0.46
C PHE A 123 0.79 -14.89 0.55
N LYS A 124 1.95 -14.30 0.22
CA LYS A 124 3.02 -14.07 1.19
C LYS A 124 2.56 -13.17 2.33
N LEU A 125 1.85 -12.09 2.02
CA LEU A 125 1.32 -11.18 3.03
C LEU A 125 0.26 -11.88 3.89
N VAL A 126 -0.69 -12.59 3.29
CA VAL A 126 -1.71 -13.36 4.01
C VAL A 126 -1.06 -14.41 4.93
N HIS A 127 -0.08 -15.16 4.42
CA HIS A 127 0.66 -16.14 5.23
C HIS A 127 1.39 -15.47 6.40
N LYS A 128 2.01 -14.29 6.18
CA LYS A 128 2.65 -13.53 7.25
C LYS A 128 1.67 -13.09 8.34
N ILE A 129 0.47 -12.68 7.94
CA ILE A 129 -0.57 -12.19 8.87
C ILE A 129 -1.17 -13.32 9.70
N ILE A 130 -1.41 -14.48 9.09
CA ILE A 130 -2.13 -15.60 9.74
C ILE A 130 -1.19 -16.48 10.58
N GLY A 131 0.07 -16.64 10.17
CA GLY A 131 1.05 -17.52 10.82
C GLY A 131 1.11 -18.90 10.18
#